data_AF-Q824W5-F1
#
_entry.id   AF-Q824W5-F1
#
_cell.length_a   1.000
_cell.length_b   1.000
_cell.length_c   1.000
_cell.angle_alpha   90.00
_cell.angle_beta   90.00
_cell.angle_gamma   90.00
#
_symmetry.space_group_name_H-M   'P 1'
#
loop_
_entity.id
_entity.type
_entity.pdbx_description
1 polymer ?
#
loop_
_entity_poly.entity_id
_entity_poly.type
_entity_poly.pdbx_seq_one_letter_code
_entity_poly.pdbx_strand_id
1 'polypeptide(L)'
;MGITYFLALPLTEEDSSRFLNSAKRWAPFLNQKLYLSLIFHNDTYYLAKEMSSFPCSAEEWQKSLNHVSSLLTHTFLCTSTDALTFLACMQFQQIDLAAPTN
;
A
#
# COMPACT_ATOMS: atom_id res chain seq x y z
N MET A 1 -7.76 -12.06 17.17
CA MET A 1 -7.28 -11.37 15.96
C MET A 1 -6.35 -10.27 16.43
N GLY A 2 -5.11 -10.24 15.94
CA GLY A 2 -4.15 -9.19 16.30
C GLY A 2 -4.39 -7.92 15.51
N ILE A 3 -3.83 -6.80 15.97
CA ILE A 3 -3.75 -5.57 15.20
C ILE A 3 -2.62 -5.73 14.18
N THR A 4 -2.90 -5.48 12.90
CA THR A 4 -1.88 -5.40 11.86
C THR A 4 -1.53 -3.94 11.62
N TYR A 5 -0.24 -3.62 11.63
CA TYR A 5 0.24 -2.26 11.43
C TYR A 5 0.69 -2.06 9.99
N PHE A 6 0.34 -0.93 9.41
CA PHE A 6 0.67 -0.58 8.05
C PHE A 6 1.21 0.83 7.97
N LEU A 7 2.15 1.03 7.05
CA LEU A 7 2.47 2.32 6.51
C LEU A 7 1.75 2.46 5.16
N ALA A 8 0.76 3.33 5.10
CA ALA A 8 -0.23 3.32 4.03
C ALA A 8 -0.44 4.71 3.43
N LEU A 9 -0.60 4.76 2.11
CA LEU A 9 -1.02 5.96 1.40
C LEU A 9 -2.50 5.80 1.00
N PRO A 10 -3.41 6.69 1.43
CA PRO A 10 -4.78 6.72 0.93
C PRO A 10 -4.76 7.06 -0.56
N LEU A 11 -5.51 6.30 -1.35
CA LEU A 11 -5.64 6.53 -2.76
C LEU A 11 -6.78 7.50 -3.03
N THR A 12 -6.52 8.45 -3.94
CA THR A 12 -7.56 9.27 -4.53
C THR A 12 -8.46 8.43 -5.44
N GLU A 13 -9.62 8.96 -5.84
CA GLU A 13 -10.47 8.29 -6.84
C GLU A 13 -9.72 8.09 -8.17
N GLU A 14 -8.86 9.03 -8.55
CA GLU A 14 -8.04 8.96 -9.76
C GLU A 14 -7.00 7.84 -9.67
N ASP A 15 -6.27 7.76 -8.56
CA ASP A 15 -5.31 6.68 -8.33
C ASP A 15 -6.00 5.32 -8.29
N SER A 16 -7.13 5.22 -7.57
CA SER A 16 -7.93 4.00 -7.47
C SER A 16 -8.39 3.54 -8.84
N SER A 17 -8.93 4.46 -9.64
CA SER A 17 -9.32 4.20 -11.03
C SER A 17 -8.14 3.75 -11.89
N ARG A 18 -6.96 4.36 -11.73
CA ARG A 18 -5.75 3.97 -12.46
C ARG A 18 -5.33 2.53 -12.13
N PHE A 19 -5.38 2.14 -10.86
CA PHE A 19 -5.03 0.78 -10.44
C PHE A 19 -6.04 -0.23 -10.96
N LEU A 20 -7.34 0.04 -10.78
CA LEU A 20 -8.42 -0.87 -11.20
C LEU A 20 -8.50 -1.01 -12.72
N ASN A 21 -8.41 0.10 -13.48
CA ASN A 21 -8.53 0.08 -14.94
C ASN A 21 -7.26 -0.45 -15.65
N SER A 22 -6.09 -0.36 -15.00
CA SER A 22 -4.82 -0.87 -15.53
C SER A 22 -4.29 -2.08 -14.76
N ALA A 23 -5.21 -2.94 -14.28
CA ALA A 23 -4.88 -4.09 -13.43
C ALA A 23 -3.72 -4.94 -13.95
N LYS A 24 -3.65 -5.22 -15.27
CA LYS A 24 -2.57 -6.00 -15.88
C LYS A 24 -1.17 -5.40 -15.69
N ARG A 25 -1.05 -4.08 -15.63
CA ARG A 25 0.23 -3.38 -15.44
C ARG A 25 0.70 -3.47 -13.99
N TRP A 26 -0.23 -3.42 -13.05
CA TRP A 26 0.06 -3.28 -11.62
C TRP A 26 0.04 -4.60 -10.85
N ALA A 27 -0.70 -5.61 -11.33
CA ALA A 27 -0.80 -6.92 -10.71
C ALA A 27 0.55 -7.58 -10.35
N PRO A 28 1.63 -7.48 -11.16
CA PRO A 28 2.93 -8.06 -10.79
C PRO A 28 3.61 -7.35 -9.60
N PHE A 29 3.25 -6.10 -9.34
CA PHE A 29 3.86 -5.24 -8.32
C PHE A 29 3.00 -5.11 -7.06
N LEU A 30 1.73 -5.49 -7.10
CA LEU A 30 0.82 -5.41 -5.96
C LEU A 30 0.78 -6.70 -5.16
N ASN A 31 0.55 -6.57 -3.85
CA ASN A 31 0.36 -7.67 -2.90
C ASN A 31 1.56 -8.64 -2.81
N GLN A 32 2.74 -8.18 -3.25
CA GLN A 32 3.98 -8.92 -3.17
C GLN A 32 4.76 -8.52 -1.91
N LYS A 33 5.47 -9.48 -1.30
CA LYS A 33 6.24 -9.27 -0.06
C LYS A 33 7.25 -8.11 -0.17
N LEU A 34 7.83 -7.91 -1.36
CA LEU A 34 8.81 -6.86 -1.63
C LEU A 34 8.19 -5.50 -1.95
N TYR A 35 6.90 -5.45 -2.26
CA TYR A 35 6.21 -4.24 -2.71
C TYR A 35 5.09 -3.84 -1.73
N LEU A 36 4.14 -3.04 -2.22
CA LEU A 36 2.97 -2.56 -1.48
C LEU A 36 1.75 -3.43 -1.80
N SER A 37 0.88 -3.59 -0.81
CA SER A 37 -0.41 -4.26 -0.95
C SER A 37 -1.50 -3.22 -1.17
N LEU A 38 -2.44 -3.52 -2.07
CA LEU A 38 -3.65 -2.73 -2.21
C LEU A 38 -4.66 -3.26 -1.18
N ILE A 39 -5.02 -2.43 -0.21
CA ILE A 39 -5.98 -2.80 0.83
C ILE A 39 -7.16 -1.83 0.83
N PHE A 40 -8.31 -2.31 1.28
CA PHE A 40 -9.50 -1.52 1.53
C PHE A 40 -9.80 -1.54 3.03
N HIS A 41 -9.93 -0.36 3.62
CA HIS A 41 -10.18 -0.16 5.04
C HIS A 41 -10.98 1.12 5.23
N ASN A 42 -12.00 1.10 6.08
CA ASN A 42 -12.87 2.26 6.38
C ASN A 42 -13.32 3.05 5.13
N ASP A 43 -13.83 2.35 4.12
CA ASP A 43 -14.35 2.94 2.88
C ASP A 43 -13.30 3.67 2.02
N THR A 44 -12.02 3.36 2.21
CA THR A 44 -10.91 3.96 1.45
C THR A 44 -9.94 2.88 0.98
N TYR A 45 -9.45 3.02 -0.25
CA TYR A 45 -8.37 2.20 -0.78
C TYR A 45 -7.01 2.76 -0.37
N TYR A 46 -6.08 1.89 -0.02
CA TYR A 46 -4.73 2.26 0.38
C TYR A 46 -3.70 1.40 -0.33
N LEU A 47 -2.57 2.02 -0.69
CA LEU A 47 -1.32 1.28 -0.90
C LEU A 47 -0.58 1.19 0.42
N ALA A 48 -0.49 -0.02 0.95
CA ALA A 48 0.00 -0.28 2.29
C ALA A 48 1.21 -1.21 2.30
N LYS A 49 2.19 -0.87 3.15
CA LYS A 49 3.26 -1.78 3.53
C LYS A 49 3.00 -2.29 4.95
N GLU A 50 2.89 -3.60 5.10
CA GLU A 50 2.80 -4.22 6.42
C GLU A 50 4.10 -4.01 7.21
N MET A 51 3.96 -3.58 8.47
CA MET A 51 5.03 -3.34 9.41
C MET A 51 5.11 -4.50 10.39
N SER A 52 5.88 -5.53 10.06
CA SER A 52 5.98 -6.77 10.85
C SER A 52 6.62 -6.59 12.23
N SER A 53 7.37 -5.50 12.44
CA SER A 53 8.24 -5.31 13.61
C SER A 53 7.85 -4.11 14.46
N PHE A 54 6.58 -3.69 14.46
CA PHE A 54 6.13 -2.55 15.26
C PHE A 54 5.82 -2.96 16.72
N PRO A 55 6.25 -2.17 17.75
CA PRO A 55 7.03 -0.93 17.65
C PRO A 55 8.49 -1.19 17.24
N CYS A 56 9.01 -0.34 16.34
CA CYS A 56 10.39 -0.39 15.85
C CYS A 56 11.21 0.82 16.32
N SER A 57 12.53 0.77 16.10
CA SER A 57 13.40 1.92 16.37
C SER A 57 13.12 3.10 15.42
N ALA A 58 13.50 4.31 15.82
CA ALA A 58 13.37 5.50 14.97
C ALA A 58 14.14 5.36 13.64
N GLU A 59 15.29 4.69 13.66
CA GLU A 59 16.09 4.41 12.46
C GLU A 59 15.38 3.46 11.50
N GLU A 60 14.78 2.38 12.01
CA GLU A 60 14.00 1.44 11.19
C GLU A 60 12.73 2.09 10.66
N TRP A 61 12.06 2.91 11.47
CA TRP A 61 10.92 3.69 11.04
C TRP A 61 11.27 4.60 9.86
N GLN A 62 12.37 5.36 9.97
CA GLN A 62 12.82 6.24 8.88
C GLN A 62 13.20 5.45 7.62
N LYS A 63 13.83 4.28 7.76
CA LYS A 63 14.12 3.38 6.63
C LYS A 63 12.85 2.91 5.95
N SER A 64 11.84 2.50 6.71
CA SER A 64 10.54 2.10 6.18
C SER A 64 9.83 3.24 5.46
N LEU A 65 9.83 4.46 6.04
CA LEU A 65 9.31 5.66 5.38
C LEU A 65 9.99 5.90 4.03
N ASN A 66 11.33 5.95 4.01
CA ASN A 66 12.08 6.20 2.78
C ASN A 66 11.83 5.12 1.73
N HIS A 67 11.75 3.85 2.15
CA HIS A 67 11.48 2.74 1.25
C HIS A 67 10.08 2.81 0.64
N VAL A 68 9.05 3.03 1.46
CA VAL A 68 7.67 3.12 1.00
C VAL A 68 7.46 4.34 0.12
N SER A 69 8.00 5.51 0.50
CA SER A 69 7.93 6.72 -0.34
C SER A 69 8.63 6.50 -1.69
N SER A 70 9.79 5.83 -1.70
CA SER A 70 10.48 5.49 -2.95
C SER A 70 9.63 4.56 -3.84
N LEU A 71 8.98 3.55 -3.26
CA LEU A 71 8.08 2.66 -4.01
C LEU A 71 6.88 3.43 -4.57
N LEU A 72 6.24 4.28 -3.77
CA LEU A 72 5.09 5.06 -4.18
C LEU A 72 5.42 5.97 -5.37
N THR A 73 6.54 6.70 -5.30
CA THR A 73 6.95 7.64 -6.35
C THR A 73 7.48 6.93 -7.59
N HIS A 74 8.37 5.95 -7.44
CA HIS A 74 9.10 5.38 -8.58
C HIS A 74 8.44 4.13 -9.17
N THR A 75 7.81 3.29 -8.34
CA THR A 75 7.15 2.06 -8.80
C THR A 75 5.69 2.34 -9.12
N PHE A 76 4.94 2.92 -8.18
CA PHE A 76 3.50 3.13 -8.30
C PHE A 76 3.11 4.46 -8.94
N LEU A 77 4.08 5.33 -9.23
CA LEU A 77 3.90 6.63 -9.89
C LEU A 77 2.85 7.51 -9.20
N CYS A 78 2.79 7.46 -7.87
CA CYS A 78 1.98 8.37 -7.07
C CYS A 78 2.60 9.77 -7.12
N THR A 79 1.75 10.79 -7.29
CA THR A 79 2.19 12.19 -7.47
C THR A 79 2.65 12.83 -6.17
N SER A 80 2.15 12.37 -5.03
CA SER A 80 2.57 12.80 -3.70
C SER A 80 2.53 11.63 -2.70
N THR A 81 3.41 11.70 -1.71
CA THR A 81 3.46 10.81 -0.55
C THR A 81 3.14 11.55 0.75
N ASP A 82 2.65 12.79 0.68
CA ASP A 82 2.47 13.65 1.85
C ASP A 82 1.36 13.15 2.78
N ALA A 83 0.39 12.41 2.22
CA ALA A 83 -0.70 11.78 2.96
C ALA A 83 -0.33 10.40 3.55
N LEU A 84 0.95 10.02 3.52
CA LEU A 84 1.40 8.75 4.07
C LEU A 84 1.08 8.69 5.58
N THR A 85 0.31 7.70 5.97
CA THR A 85 -0.21 7.56 7.33
C THR A 85 0.11 6.20 7.91
N PHE A 86 0.22 6.15 9.23
CA PHE A 86 0.36 4.91 9.96
C PHE A 86 -1.03 4.38 10.32
N LEU A 87 -1.36 3.19 9.84
CA LEU A 87 -2.64 2.53 10.11
C LEU A 87 -2.43 1.34 11.06
N ALA A 88 -3.33 1.22 12.01
CA ALA A 88 -3.47 0.06 12.88
C ALA A 88 -4.82 -0.59 12.57
N CYS A 89 -4.82 -1.64 11.76
CA CYS A 89 -6.03 -2.27 11.26
C CYS A 89 -6.30 -3.58 11.99
N MET A 90 -7.48 -3.72 12.60
CA MET A 90 -7.97 -5.03 13.09
C MET A 90 -8.63 -5.85 11.98
N GLN A 91 -9.23 -5.16 11.01
CA GLN A 91 -9.91 -5.74 9.86
C GLN A 91 -9.58 -4.90 8.63
N PHE A 92 -9.16 -5.57 7.57
CA PHE A 92 -8.90 -4.97 6.27
C PHE A 92 -9.17 -6.01 5.20
N GLN A 93 -9.49 -5.55 3.99
CA GLN A 93 -9.63 -6.41 2.84
C GLN A 93 -8.47 -6.17 1.89
N GLN A 94 -7.67 -7.19 1.62
CA GLN A 94 -6.68 -7.11 0.55
C GLN A 94 -7.39 -7.24 -0.80
N ILE A 95 -7.06 -6.36 -1.74
CA ILE A 95 -7.65 -6.31 -3.07
C ILE A 95 -6.67 -6.93 -4.06
N ASP A 96 -7.04 -8.07 -4.62
CA ASP A 96 -6.28 -8.71 -5.69
C ASP A 96 -6.75 -8.19 -7.05
N LEU A 97 -5.82 -7.58 -7.78
CA LEU A 97 -6.03 -7.23 -9.18
C LEU A 97 -5.80 -8.48 -10.01
N ALA A 98 -6.83 -9.30 -10.21
CA ALA A 98 -6.75 -10.43 -11.12
C ALA A 98 -6.44 -9.89 -12.54
N ALA A 99 -5.33 -10.33 -13.13
CA ALA A 99 -5.19 -10.23 -14.57
C ALA A 99 -6.34 -11.06 -15.17
N PRO A 100 -7.18 -10.52 -16.09
CA PRO A 100 -8.15 -11.37 -16.75
C PRO A 100 -7.38 -12.45 -17.48
N THR A 101 -7.63 -13.70 -17.09
CA THR A 101 -7.26 -14.90 -17.82
C THR A 101 -7.85 -14.79 -19.21
N ASN A 102 -7.02 -14.43 -20.18
CA ASN A 102 -7.26 -14.76 -21.58
C ASN A 102 -6.64 -16.13 -21.86
#